data_AF-A0A443HR19-F1
#
_entry.id   AF-A0A443HR19-F1
#
_cell.length_a   1.000
_cell.length_b   1.000
_cell.length_c   1.000
_cell.angle_alpha   90.00
_cell.angle_beta   90.00
_cell.angle_gamma   90.00
#
_symmetry.space_group_name_H-M   'P 1'
#
loop_
_entity.id
_entity.type
_entity.pdbx_description
1 polymer ?
#
loop_
_entity_poly.entity_id
_entity_poly.type
_entity_poly.pdbx_seq_one_letter_code
_entity_poly.pdbx_strand_id
1 'polypeptide(L)'
;MEREIEEHKSAQEGSVTAKTPDDSITIPIHSVKAKLYLNRPIEELIPSEYLKKADESPVPGIIPWVFRAGSQDGRAKDLDFWPDKDPYFMNLYKALKEAPAFERSFYEAGSEYDEEQIPEEEFYMQGSAMHEYLEELFDMLLGKDRETAKTLLCHLSHKRCISADMAYLTGYQDRHYDAPTPSGFIALQMNHRPKRSPHYIVPISITQDPEPILSAISGKLKMMLTQLYLNLKAHRNCKADQLPDQEVFLLGMHGSRLHIFRALFPGIKSSVVWCGRSSGKVLTEAGTSTAQTSTGSASTGTDLDGEPDLRTFRVVATHEYDLWDRSDFHAATRALVALFMYMLSSEAKIGPIEAMFELFPPRLNVRAEKTGEKKEEAIAEQVCEEYNEETEDEAESAEQLQHGGWWGLGDGYGDFDLFADYGDESASL
;
A
#
# COMPACT_ATOMS: atom_id res chain seq x y z
N MET A 1 19.53 7.96 39.36
CA MET A 1 18.90 6.70 38.93
C MET A 1 17.38 6.80 38.83
N GLU A 2 16.57 6.92 39.91
CA GLU A 2 15.10 7.12 39.74
C GLU A 2 14.73 8.52 39.19
N ARG A 3 15.50 9.57 39.52
CA ARG A 3 15.29 10.93 38.97
C ARG A 3 15.75 11.12 37.51
N GLU A 4 16.66 10.27 37.02
CA GLU A 4 17.12 10.34 35.63
C GLU A 4 16.17 9.60 34.67
N ILE A 5 15.30 8.74 35.21
CA ILE A 5 14.25 8.06 34.43
C ILE A 5 13.03 9.00 34.22
N GLU A 6 12.75 9.91 35.17
CA GLU A 6 11.70 10.93 35.00
C GLU A 6 12.10 12.04 34.01
N GLU A 7 13.36 12.47 33.97
CA GLU A 7 13.82 13.49 33.00
C GLU A 7 13.83 12.98 31.56
N HIS A 8 13.97 11.67 31.33
CA HIS A 8 13.86 11.10 29.98
C HIS A 8 12.42 10.86 29.52
N LYS A 9 11.45 10.70 30.42
CA LYS A 9 10.01 10.68 30.06
C LYS A 9 9.48 12.06 29.67
N SER A 10 9.97 13.12 30.31
CA SER A 10 9.50 14.49 30.04
C SER A 10 9.92 15.07 28.68
N ALA A 11 10.88 14.46 27.97
CA ALA A 11 11.37 14.96 26.68
C ALA A 11 10.64 14.37 25.45
N GLN A 12 9.71 13.42 25.67
CA GLN A 12 9.05 12.68 24.60
C GLN A 12 7.53 12.90 24.53
N GLU A 13 7.00 13.85 25.31
CA GLU A 13 5.63 14.36 25.22
C GLU A 13 5.57 15.61 24.33
N GLY A 14 6.06 15.48 23.10
CA GLY A 14 5.70 16.44 22.06
C GLY A 14 4.28 16.14 21.62
N SER A 15 3.29 16.91 22.08
CA SER A 15 1.91 16.84 21.57
C SER A 15 1.93 16.83 20.04
N VAL A 16 1.64 15.67 19.45
CA VAL A 16 1.52 15.46 17.99
C VAL A 16 0.16 15.96 17.55
N THR A 17 -0.16 17.22 17.87
CA THR A 17 -1.33 17.89 17.31
C THR A 17 -0.81 18.78 16.19
N ALA A 18 -1.10 18.40 14.94
CA ALA A 18 -1.01 19.32 13.82
C ALA A 18 -1.92 20.52 14.15
N LYS A 19 -1.32 21.68 14.44
CA LYS A 19 -2.07 22.89 14.84
C LYS A 19 -2.73 23.52 13.63
N THR A 20 -2.22 23.22 12.43
CA THR A 20 -2.78 23.61 11.15
C THR A 20 -2.78 22.43 10.16
N PRO A 21 -3.66 22.43 9.13
CA PRO A 21 -3.70 21.38 8.11
C PRO A 21 -2.38 21.22 7.33
N ASP A 22 -1.52 22.23 7.32
CA ASP A 22 -0.24 22.24 6.59
C ASP A 22 0.95 21.82 7.48
N ASP A 23 0.72 21.58 8.78
CA ASP A 23 1.76 21.10 9.67
C ASP A 23 2.13 19.65 9.32
N SER A 24 3.37 19.44 8.88
CA SER A 24 3.89 18.11 8.57
C SER A 24 4.60 17.47 9.76
N ILE A 25 4.40 16.17 9.95
CA ILE A 25 5.16 15.36 10.90
C ILE A 25 6.28 14.68 10.14
N THR A 26 7.54 14.89 10.53
CA THR A 26 8.68 14.19 9.93
C THR A 26 9.05 12.98 10.78
N ILE A 27 9.00 11.80 10.19
CA ILE A 27 9.30 10.52 10.86
C ILE A 27 10.52 9.89 10.19
N PRO A 28 11.64 9.71 10.91
CA PRO A 28 12.78 8.97 10.38
C PRO A 28 12.48 7.47 10.33
N ILE A 29 12.85 6.83 9.24
CA ILE A 29 12.77 5.37 9.06
C ILE A 29 14.13 4.93 8.53
N HIS A 30 14.98 4.45 9.44
CA HIS A 30 16.38 4.12 9.14
C HIS A 30 17.08 5.28 8.42
N SER A 31 17.48 5.09 7.16
CA SER A 31 18.22 6.07 6.37
C SER A 31 17.34 6.98 5.48
N VAL A 32 16.01 6.85 5.54
CA VAL A 32 15.03 7.73 4.86
C VAL A 32 14.14 8.47 5.85
N LYS A 33 13.41 9.47 5.37
CA LYS A 33 12.44 10.23 6.13
C LYS A 33 11.09 10.24 5.43
N ALA A 34 10.03 10.06 6.19
CA ALA A 34 8.67 10.31 5.74
C ALA A 34 8.24 11.70 6.22
N LYS A 35 7.69 12.51 5.32
CA LYS A 35 7.02 13.76 5.68
C LYS A 35 5.51 13.58 5.53
N LEU A 36 4.86 13.40 6.67
CA LEU A 36 3.46 13.03 6.77
C LEU A 36 2.57 14.27 6.97
N TYR A 37 1.49 14.33 6.21
CA TYR A 37 0.44 15.33 6.34
C TYR A 37 -0.89 14.62 6.64
N LEU A 38 -1.44 14.85 7.82
CA LEU A 38 -2.70 14.26 8.28
C LEU A 38 -3.90 15.15 7.90
N ASN A 39 -5.11 14.60 7.93
CA ASN A 39 -6.36 15.33 7.71
C ASN A 39 -6.41 16.09 6.38
N ARG A 40 -5.83 15.51 5.32
CA ARG A 40 -5.84 16.10 3.99
C ARG A 40 -7.16 15.80 3.27
N PRO A 41 -7.62 16.71 2.39
CA PRO A 41 -8.80 16.46 1.56
C PRO A 41 -8.55 15.27 0.63
N ILE A 42 -9.60 14.50 0.34
CA ILE A 42 -9.48 13.27 -0.46
C ILE A 42 -8.98 13.55 -1.88
N GLU A 43 -9.20 14.76 -2.40
CA GLU A 43 -8.73 15.24 -3.70
C GLU A 43 -7.19 15.29 -3.82
N GLU A 44 -6.46 15.33 -2.70
CA GLU A 44 -4.99 15.20 -2.69
C GLU A 44 -4.52 13.74 -2.77
N LEU A 45 -5.37 12.80 -2.38
CA LEU A 45 -5.05 11.37 -2.40
C LEU A 45 -5.48 10.71 -3.71
N ILE A 46 -6.68 11.03 -4.19
CA ILE A 46 -7.28 10.37 -5.35
C ILE A 46 -7.50 11.42 -6.45
N PRO A 47 -7.12 11.16 -7.72
CA PRO A 47 -7.32 12.13 -8.77
C PRO A 47 -8.80 12.51 -8.92
N SER A 48 -9.05 13.81 -9.04
CA SER A 48 -10.40 14.39 -8.96
C SER A 48 -11.40 13.84 -10.00
N GLU A 49 -10.92 13.34 -11.13
CA GLU A 49 -11.77 12.70 -12.14
C GLU A 49 -12.38 11.38 -11.66
N TYR A 50 -11.68 10.61 -10.84
CA TYR A 50 -12.20 9.37 -10.25
C TYR A 50 -13.17 9.65 -9.11
N LEU A 51 -12.96 10.76 -8.38
CA LEU A 51 -13.94 11.24 -7.41
C LEU A 51 -15.25 11.64 -8.10
N LYS A 52 -15.19 12.31 -9.26
CA LYS A 52 -16.39 12.61 -10.07
C LYS A 52 -17.05 11.34 -10.62
N LYS A 53 -16.28 10.37 -11.13
CA LYS A 53 -16.81 9.08 -11.57
C LYS A 53 -17.49 8.32 -10.42
N ALA A 54 -16.96 8.42 -9.20
CA ALA A 54 -17.59 7.86 -8.01
C ALA A 54 -18.91 8.56 -7.68
N ASP A 55 -18.99 9.89 -7.80
CA ASP A 55 -20.23 10.65 -7.61
C ASP A 55 -21.31 10.30 -8.66
N GLU A 56 -20.90 9.89 -9.86
CA GLU A 56 -21.79 9.39 -10.92
C GLU A 56 -22.24 7.93 -10.70
N SER A 57 -21.53 7.18 -9.85
CA SER A 57 -21.88 5.81 -9.49
C SER A 57 -23.06 5.79 -8.51
N PRO A 58 -23.96 4.79 -8.59
CA PRO A 58 -25.02 4.65 -7.59
C PRO A 58 -24.50 4.22 -6.22
N VAL A 59 -23.26 3.71 -6.12
CA VAL A 59 -22.74 3.06 -4.90
C VAL A 59 -22.67 4.01 -3.70
N PRO A 60 -22.04 5.21 -3.78
CA PRO A 60 -22.03 6.14 -2.65
C PRO A 60 -23.42 6.64 -2.25
N GLY A 61 -24.39 6.61 -3.17
CA GLY A 61 -25.79 6.97 -2.90
C GLY A 61 -26.56 5.94 -2.09
N ILE A 62 -26.03 4.74 -1.87
CA ILE A 62 -26.67 3.69 -1.06
C ILE A 62 -26.58 4.09 0.41
N ILE A 63 -27.74 4.22 1.04
CA ILE A 63 -27.85 4.57 2.46
C ILE A 63 -28.11 3.27 3.25
N PRO A 64 -27.15 2.82 4.07
CA PRO A 64 -27.33 1.70 4.99
C PRO A 64 -28.59 1.84 5.83
N TRP A 65 -29.22 0.71 6.17
CA TRP A 65 -30.45 0.71 6.96
C TRP A 65 -30.30 1.47 8.29
N VAL A 66 -29.13 1.38 8.93
CA VAL A 66 -28.86 2.04 10.22
C VAL A 66 -29.03 3.56 10.17
N PHE A 67 -28.86 4.20 9.00
CA PHE A 67 -29.03 5.64 8.81
C PHE A 67 -30.41 6.07 8.33
N ARG A 68 -31.31 5.11 8.10
CA ARG A 68 -32.67 5.40 7.65
C ARG A 68 -33.49 6.03 8.78
N ALA A 69 -34.59 6.66 8.37
CA ALA A 69 -35.42 7.53 9.22
C ALA A 69 -34.68 8.77 9.75
N GLY A 70 -33.60 9.20 9.08
CA GLY A 70 -32.88 10.43 9.40
C GLY A 70 -31.84 10.28 10.52
N SER A 71 -31.46 9.05 10.88
CA SER A 71 -30.36 8.83 11.84
C SER A 71 -29.04 9.32 11.26
N GLN A 72 -28.29 10.09 12.04
CA GLN A 72 -26.90 10.45 11.71
C GLN A 72 -25.93 9.43 12.31
N ASP A 73 -26.19 8.98 13.54
CA ASP A 73 -25.43 7.93 14.19
C ASP A 73 -26.17 6.58 14.10
N GLY A 74 -25.48 5.52 13.69
CA GLY A 74 -26.00 4.17 13.55
C GLY A 74 -25.91 3.32 14.84
N ARG A 75 -25.13 3.72 15.84
CA ARG A 75 -24.81 2.89 17.03
C ARG A 75 -26.01 2.52 17.90
N ALA A 76 -27.04 3.36 17.90
CA ALA A 76 -28.25 3.15 18.71
C ALA A 76 -29.27 2.18 18.07
N LYS A 77 -29.00 1.67 16.86
CA LYS A 77 -29.91 0.77 16.15
C LYS A 77 -29.74 -0.67 16.62
N ASP A 78 -30.86 -1.38 16.73
CA ASP A 78 -30.86 -2.81 16.97
C ASP A 78 -30.55 -3.56 15.67
N LEU A 79 -29.31 -4.06 15.57
CA LEU A 79 -28.84 -4.79 14.39
C LEU A 79 -29.49 -6.17 14.20
N ASP A 80 -30.16 -6.71 15.23
CA ASP A 80 -30.88 -7.98 15.12
C ASP A 80 -32.17 -7.83 14.29
N PHE A 81 -32.65 -6.59 14.13
CA PHE A 81 -33.83 -6.23 13.33
C PHE A 81 -33.48 -5.76 11.90
N TRP A 82 -32.35 -6.20 11.34
CA TRP A 82 -31.97 -5.83 9.98
C TRP A 82 -32.98 -6.33 8.94
N PRO A 83 -33.51 -5.51 8.01
CA PRO A 83 -34.50 -5.97 7.04
C PRO A 83 -33.94 -6.93 5.99
N ASP A 84 -34.60 -8.08 5.80
CA ASP A 84 -34.21 -9.10 4.80
C ASP A 84 -34.12 -8.59 3.35
N LYS A 85 -34.91 -7.57 3.02
CA LYS A 85 -35.01 -7.03 1.65
C LYS A 85 -33.89 -6.07 1.28
N ASP A 86 -33.03 -5.74 2.23
CA ASP A 86 -32.03 -4.69 2.12
C ASP A 86 -30.78 -5.06 2.92
N PRO A 87 -30.05 -6.10 2.51
CA PRO A 87 -28.94 -6.63 3.30
C PRO A 87 -27.68 -5.76 3.26
N TYR A 88 -27.70 -4.63 2.54
CA TYR A 88 -26.50 -3.86 2.25
C TYR A 88 -25.81 -3.35 3.51
N PHE A 89 -24.53 -3.63 3.68
CA PHE A 89 -23.68 -3.28 4.81
C PHE A 89 -24.08 -3.94 6.13
N MET A 90 -25.01 -4.90 6.13
CA MET A 90 -25.44 -5.58 7.36
C MET A 90 -24.25 -6.22 8.09
N ASN A 91 -23.41 -6.96 7.37
CA ASN A 91 -22.29 -7.68 7.97
C ASN A 91 -21.21 -6.71 8.47
N LEU A 92 -20.96 -5.62 7.73
CA LEU A 92 -20.11 -4.53 8.18
C LEU A 92 -20.56 -4.02 9.55
N TYR A 93 -21.81 -3.62 9.71
CA TYR A 93 -22.29 -3.06 10.98
C TYR A 93 -22.33 -4.09 12.11
N LYS A 94 -22.62 -5.36 11.82
CA LYS A 94 -22.50 -6.44 12.81
C LYS A 94 -21.07 -6.60 13.28
N ALA A 95 -20.10 -6.56 12.37
CA ALA A 95 -18.69 -6.63 12.73
C ALA A 95 -18.20 -5.39 13.49
N LEU A 96 -18.64 -4.19 13.10
CA LEU A 96 -18.33 -2.94 13.80
C LEU A 96 -18.87 -2.89 15.23
N LYS A 97 -20.00 -3.57 15.51
CA LYS A 97 -20.59 -3.61 16.86
C LYS A 97 -19.70 -4.38 17.85
N GLU A 98 -18.98 -5.37 17.35
CA GLU A 98 -18.08 -6.23 18.13
C GLU A 98 -16.61 -5.77 18.04
N ALA A 99 -16.33 -4.70 17.28
CA ALA A 99 -15.00 -4.10 17.19
C ALA A 99 -14.71 -3.20 18.42
N PRO A 100 -13.45 -2.98 18.79
CA PRO A 100 -13.09 -2.14 19.92
C PRO A 100 -13.62 -0.72 19.77
N ALA A 101 -14.23 -0.22 20.84
CA ALA A 101 -14.75 1.13 20.91
C ALA A 101 -13.67 2.09 21.43
N PHE A 102 -12.93 2.70 20.51
CA PHE A 102 -11.90 3.68 20.87
C PHE A 102 -12.51 5.06 21.14
N GLU A 103 -12.29 5.59 22.34
CA GLU A 103 -12.78 6.92 22.71
C GLU A 103 -12.14 8.01 21.86
N ARG A 104 -10.81 7.98 21.75
CA ARG A 104 -9.99 8.98 21.03
C ARG A 104 -9.67 8.52 19.62
N SER A 105 -9.43 9.49 18.74
CA SER A 105 -9.03 9.25 17.36
C SER A 105 -7.59 8.74 17.29
N PHE A 106 -7.26 7.97 16.24
CA PHE A 106 -5.89 7.51 16.01
C PHE A 106 -4.92 8.68 15.86
N TYR A 107 -5.37 9.78 15.24
CA TYR A 107 -4.55 10.98 15.06
C TYR A 107 -4.42 11.85 16.31
N GLU A 108 -5.28 11.67 17.31
CA GLU A 108 -5.22 12.41 18.57
C GLU A 108 -4.35 11.72 19.63
N ALA A 109 -4.47 10.40 19.75
CA ALA A 109 -3.87 9.64 20.85
C ALA A 109 -3.06 8.42 20.40
N GLY A 110 -2.97 8.14 19.10
CA GLY A 110 -2.39 6.89 18.61
C GLY A 110 -3.30 5.70 18.91
N SER A 111 -2.72 4.61 19.37
CA SER A 111 -3.45 3.46 19.89
C SER A 111 -3.29 3.30 21.39
N GLU A 112 -2.84 4.33 22.11
CA GLU A 112 -2.79 4.28 23.57
C GLU A 112 -4.21 4.22 24.13
N TYR A 113 -4.54 3.11 24.81
CA TYR A 113 -5.77 2.94 25.56
C TYR A 113 -5.48 2.99 27.06
N ASP A 114 -6.52 3.25 27.85
CA ASP A 114 -6.43 3.14 29.31
C ASP A 114 -6.30 1.66 29.78
N GLU A 115 -6.54 0.67 28.90
CA GLU A 115 -6.42 -0.77 29.18
C GLU A 115 -5.16 -1.40 28.53
N GLU A 116 -4.57 -2.38 29.24
CA GLU A 116 -3.25 -2.94 28.91
C GLU A 116 -3.20 -3.76 27.60
N GLN A 117 -4.34 -4.28 27.07
CA GLN A 117 -4.37 -5.03 25.81
C GLN A 117 -5.80 -5.22 25.26
N ILE A 118 -5.98 -5.06 23.93
CA ILE A 118 -7.25 -5.39 23.26
C ILE A 118 -7.40 -6.93 23.18
N PRO A 119 -8.56 -7.51 23.54
CA PRO A 119 -8.80 -8.95 23.37
C PRO A 119 -8.61 -9.40 21.91
N GLU A 120 -8.04 -10.61 21.72
CA GLU A 120 -7.70 -11.11 20.38
C GLU A 120 -8.92 -11.15 19.43
N GLU A 121 -10.09 -11.44 20.00
CA GLU A 121 -11.36 -11.52 19.29
C GLU A 121 -11.81 -10.15 18.77
N GLU A 122 -11.64 -9.07 19.53
CA GLU A 122 -12.15 -7.75 19.12
C GLU A 122 -11.32 -7.16 17.97
N PHE A 123 -10.00 -7.31 17.97
CA PHE A 123 -9.23 -6.85 16.81
C PHE A 123 -9.54 -7.69 15.56
N TYR A 124 -9.88 -8.97 15.71
CA TYR A 124 -10.33 -9.78 14.58
C TYR A 124 -11.62 -9.22 13.98
N MET A 125 -12.51 -8.67 14.82
CA MET A 125 -13.73 -8.00 14.36
C MET A 125 -13.44 -6.71 13.60
N GLN A 126 -12.37 -5.98 13.91
CA GLN A 126 -11.91 -4.87 13.06
C GLN A 126 -11.52 -5.38 11.66
N GLY A 127 -10.66 -6.40 11.60
CA GLY A 127 -10.28 -7.01 10.32
C GLY A 127 -11.50 -7.47 9.52
N SER A 128 -12.48 -8.06 10.21
CA SER A 128 -13.73 -8.55 9.62
C SER A 128 -14.61 -7.41 9.10
N ALA A 129 -14.76 -6.31 9.84
CA ALA A 129 -15.50 -5.14 9.38
C ALA A 129 -14.87 -4.54 8.10
N MET A 130 -13.54 -4.41 8.04
CA MET A 130 -12.86 -3.97 6.82
C MET A 130 -13.11 -4.96 5.66
N HIS A 131 -13.08 -6.27 5.91
CA HIS A 131 -13.36 -7.29 4.88
C HIS A 131 -14.74 -7.10 4.26
N GLU A 132 -15.77 -7.14 5.10
CA GLU A 132 -17.17 -7.04 4.68
C GLU A 132 -17.42 -5.73 3.94
N TYR A 133 -16.79 -4.63 4.38
CA TYR A 133 -16.93 -3.35 3.70
C TYR A 133 -16.35 -3.37 2.29
N LEU A 134 -15.09 -3.83 2.15
CA LEU A 134 -14.40 -3.82 0.86
C LEU A 134 -15.03 -4.84 -0.11
N GLU A 135 -15.36 -6.04 0.37
CA GLU A 135 -16.02 -7.09 -0.43
C GLU A 135 -17.34 -6.59 -1.00
N GLU A 136 -18.17 -5.97 -0.16
CA GLU A 136 -19.46 -5.47 -0.61
C GLU A 136 -19.32 -4.33 -1.63
N LEU A 137 -18.36 -3.42 -1.43
CA LEU A 137 -18.05 -2.38 -2.42
C LEU A 137 -17.57 -2.96 -3.75
N PHE A 138 -16.74 -4.01 -3.73
CA PHE A 138 -16.32 -4.70 -4.96
C PHE A 138 -17.51 -5.35 -5.67
N ASP A 139 -18.37 -6.05 -4.94
CA ASP A 139 -19.59 -6.66 -5.48
C ASP A 139 -20.51 -5.62 -6.13
N MET A 140 -20.64 -4.45 -5.51
CA MET A 140 -21.47 -3.36 -6.04
C MET A 140 -20.85 -2.68 -7.26
N LEU A 141 -19.53 -2.52 -7.32
CA LEU A 141 -18.85 -1.83 -8.43
C LEU A 141 -18.63 -2.72 -9.64
N LEU A 142 -18.20 -3.96 -9.42
CA LEU A 142 -17.89 -4.91 -10.49
C LEU A 142 -19.13 -5.70 -10.92
N GLY A 143 -20.18 -5.68 -10.10
CA GLY A 143 -21.47 -6.30 -10.40
C GLY A 143 -21.36 -7.81 -10.66
N LYS A 144 -22.28 -8.32 -11.49
CA LYS A 144 -22.28 -9.74 -11.92
C LYS A 144 -21.30 -10.02 -13.06
N ASP A 145 -20.45 -9.07 -13.46
CA ASP A 145 -19.42 -9.30 -14.47
C ASP A 145 -18.32 -10.18 -13.85
N ARG A 146 -18.61 -11.48 -13.86
CA ARG A 146 -17.87 -12.53 -13.17
C ARG A 146 -16.43 -12.65 -13.65
N GLU A 147 -16.04 -12.02 -14.76
CA GLU A 147 -14.65 -12.07 -15.23
C GLU A 147 -13.80 -11.00 -14.55
N THR A 148 -14.27 -9.75 -14.48
CA THR A 148 -13.58 -8.65 -13.77
C THR A 148 -13.68 -8.78 -12.25
N ALA A 149 -14.82 -9.26 -11.72
CA ALA A 149 -14.99 -9.53 -10.29
C ALA A 149 -14.08 -10.65 -9.76
N LYS A 150 -13.54 -11.51 -10.64
CA LYS A 150 -12.53 -12.51 -10.27
C LYS A 150 -11.11 -11.96 -10.23
N THR A 151 -10.87 -10.77 -10.78
CA THR A 151 -9.52 -10.22 -10.97
C THR A 151 -9.00 -9.51 -9.73
N LEU A 152 -9.87 -9.01 -8.86
CA LEU A 152 -9.48 -8.27 -7.68
C LEU A 152 -10.12 -8.92 -6.46
N LEU A 153 -9.29 -9.33 -5.51
CA LEU A 153 -9.68 -10.04 -4.30
C LEU A 153 -9.16 -9.32 -3.08
N CYS A 154 -10.00 -9.24 -2.05
CA CYS A 154 -9.56 -8.85 -0.73
C CYS A 154 -9.08 -10.09 0.03
N HIS A 155 -7.81 -10.13 0.43
CA HIS A 155 -7.25 -11.17 1.29
C HIS A 155 -6.99 -10.59 2.67
N LEU A 156 -7.94 -10.78 3.60
CA LEU A 156 -7.70 -10.52 5.01
C LEU A 156 -7.31 -11.83 5.70
N SER A 157 -6.21 -11.79 6.46
CA SER A 157 -5.58 -13.01 6.93
C SER A 157 -6.41 -13.73 7.98
N HIS A 158 -6.67 -15.03 7.75
CA HIS A 158 -6.08 -16.06 8.62
C HIS A 158 -4.60 -16.15 8.22
N LYS A 159 -3.66 -16.24 9.18
CA LYS A 159 -2.17 -16.21 9.10
C LYS A 159 -1.47 -17.03 7.98
N ARG A 160 -2.18 -17.66 7.05
CA ARG A 160 -1.70 -18.56 5.99
C ARG A 160 -1.52 -17.90 4.61
N CYS A 161 -2.09 -16.73 4.34
CA CYS A 161 -1.99 -16.11 3.01
C CYS A 161 -0.73 -15.24 2.83
N ILE A 162 -0.16 -14.68 3.89
CA ILE A 162 0.98 -13.76 3.81
C ILE A 162 2.25 -14.52 4.22
N SER A 163 2.76 -15.37 3.34
CA SER A 163 4.16 -15.83 3.39
C SER A 163 5.08 -14.84 2.66
N ALA A 164 4.78 -13.54 2.77
CA ALA A 164 5.61 -12.50 2.17
C ALA A 164 6.57 -11.98 3.23
N ASP A 165 7.87 -12.09 2.99
CA ASP A 165 8.86 -11.37 3.76
C ASP A 165 8.52 -9.88 3.69
N MET A 166 8.23 -9.27 4.84
CA MET A 166 7.90 -7.85 4.97
C MET A 166 9.15 -6.97 4.81
N ALA A 167 9.92 -7.26 3.77
CA ALA A 167 11.17 -6.61 3.48
C ALA A 167 10.94 -5.28 2.77
N TYR A 168 11.79 -4.30 3.08
CA TYR A 168 11.79 -3.02 2.40
C TYR A 168 13.19 -2.44 2.32
N LEU A 169 13.37 -1.42 1.47
CA LEU A 169 14.65 -0.75 1.25
C LEU A 169 14.57 0.69 1.77
N THR A 170 15.65 1.15 2.40
CA THR A 170 15.84 2.58 2.73
C THR A 170 17.09 3.18 2.07
N GLY A 171 17.91 2.33 1.45
CA GLY A 171 19.05 2.73 0.64
C GLY A 171 19.57 1.56 -0.19
N TYR A 172 20.60 1.82 -0.99
CA TYR A 172 21.22 0.77 -1.80
C TYR A 172 21.81 -0.29 -0.90
N GLN A 173 21.37 -1.54 -1.09
CA GLN A 173 21.73 -2.69 -0.24
C GLN A 173 21.32 -2.55 1.24
N ASP A 174 20.56 -1.52 1.61
CA ASP A 174 20.10 -1.26 2.97
C ASP A 174 18.67 -1.80 3.15
N ARG A 175 18.60 -3.13 3.32
CA ARG A 175 17.36 -3.92 3.40
C ARG A 175 16.97 -4.21 4.84
N HIS A 176 15.70 -3.98 5.15
CA HIS A 176 15.11 -4.11 6.48
C HIS A 176 13.95 -5.10 6.48
N TYR A 177 13.65 -5.67 7.65
CA TYR A 177 12.60 -6.69 7.86
C TYR A 177 11.76 -6.42 9.12
N ASP A 178 11.87 -5.23 9.71
CA ASP A 178 11.20 -4.81 10.94
C ASP A 178 9.87 -4.09 10.66
N ALA A 179 9.27 -4.28 9.49
CA ALA A 179 7.94 -3.79 9.19
C ALA A 179 6.89 -4.69 9.89
N PRO A 180 5.85 -4.13 10.50
CA PRO A 180 4.79 -4.92 11.10
C PRO A 180 4.03 -5.72 10.03
N THR A 181 3.48 -6.86 10.42
CA THR A 181 2.70 -7.69 9.50
C THR A 181 1.34 -7.04 9.22
N PRO A 182 0.97 -6.80 7.96
CA PRO A 182 -0.36 -6.32 7.59
C PRO A 182 -1.43 -7.30 8.05
N SER A 183 -2.57 -6.74 8.46
CA SER A 183 -3.77 -7.51 8.78
C SER A 183 -4.38 -8.17 7.53
N GLY A 184 -4.12 -7.57 6.37
CA GLY A 184 -4.42 -8.16 5.08
C GLY A 184 -3.96 -7.29 3.92
N PHE A 185 -4.40 -7.66 2.73
CA PHE A 185 -4.12 -6.95 1.50
C PHE A 185 -5.35 -6.95 0.58
N ILE A 186 -5.51 -5.87 -0.16
CA ILE A 186 -6.18 -5.93 -1.45
C ILE A 186 -5.17 -6.48 -2.45
N ALA A 187 -5.58 -7.47 -3.23
CA ALA A 187 -4.72 -8.14 -4.19
C ALA A 187 -5.40 -8.32 -5.54
N LEU A 188 -4.57 -8.46 -6.57
CA LEU A 188 -4.99 -8.84 -7.91
C LEU A 188 -4.72 -10.33 -8.13
N GLN A 189 -5.75 -11.06 -8.56
CA GLN A 189 -5.63 -12.44 -9.00
C GLN A 189 -5.88 -12.54 -10.50
N MET A 190 -4.86 -12.98 -11.24
CA MET A 190 -5.03 -13.24 -12.68
C MET A 190 -5.60 -14.64 -12.88
N ASN A 191 -6.81 -14.73 -13.44
CA ASN A 191 -7.49 -16.01 -13.71
C ASN A 191 -6.69 -16.96 -14.61
N HIS A 192 -5.80 -16.43 -15.46
CA HIS A 192 -5.00 -17.23 -16.39
C HIS A 192 -3.81 -17.96 -15.72
N ARG A 193 -3.51 -17.71 -14.43
CA ARG A 193 -2.46 -18.42 -13.68
C ARG A 193 -2.89 -18.75 -12.24
N PRO A 194 -3.82 -19.70 -12.01
CA PRO A 194 -4.31 -20.05 -10.67
C PRO A 194 -3.25 -20.66 -9.72
N LYS A 195 -2.05 -20.95 -10.21
CA LYS A 195 -0.92 -21.49 -9.42
C LYS A 195 0.02 -20.42 -8.86
N ARG A 196 -0.11 -19.14 -9.24
CA ARG A 196 0.74 -18.07 -8.70
C ARG A 196 0.08 -17.38 -7.51
N SER A 197 0.92 -16.92 -6.57
CA SER A 197 0.47 -16.08 -5.46
C SER A 197 -0.22 -14.82 -6.00
N PRO A 198 -1.27 -14.34 -5.31
CA PRO A 198 -1.94 -13.09 -5.68
C PRO A 198 -0.95 -11.92 -5.62
N HIS A 199 -1.17 -10.91 -6.45
CA HIS A 199 -0.32 -9.72 -6.46
C HIS A 199 -0.88 -8.69 -5.48
N TYR A 200 -0.21 -8.49 -4.36
CA TYR A 200 -0.62 -7.52 -3.35
C TYR A 200 -0.46 -6.10 -3.86
N ILE A 201 -1.52 -5.28 -3.75
CA ILE A 201 -1.54 -3.90 -4.26
C ILE A 201 -1.78 -2.85 -3.16
N VAL A 202 -2.55 -3.18 -2.12
CA VAL A 202 -2.83 -2.25 -1.02
C VAL A 202 -2.78 -2.99 0.32
N PRO A 203 -1.79 -2.73 1.19
CA PRO A 203 -1.80 -3.26 2.55
C PRO A 203 -2.94 -2.68 3.39
N ILE A 204 -3.46 -3.53 4.27
CA ILE A 204 -4.47 -3.19 5.27
C ILE A 204 -3.83 -3.29 6.66
N SER A 205 -3.99 -2.23 7.45
CA SER A 205 -3.53 -2.15 8.83
C SER A 205 -4.75 -1.98 9.75
N ILE A 206 -4.89 -2.83 10.75
CA ILE A 206 -5.84 -2.60 11.85
C ILE A 206 -5.05 -2.30 13.12
N THR A 207 -5.71 -1.64 14.07
CA THR A 207 -5.08 -1.36 15.37
C THR A 207 -5.17 -2.61 16.25
N GLN A 208 -4.03 -3.16 16.63
CA GLN A 208 -3.93 -4.41 17.41
C GLN A 208 -3.38 -4.15 18.81
N ASP A 209 -2.28 -3.42 18.89
CA ASP A 209 -1.55 -3.19 20.12
C ASP A 209 -1.61 -1.72 20.56
N PRO A 210 -1.54 -1.45 21.87
CA PRO A 210 -1.44 -0.10 22.38
C PRO A 210 -0.06 0.49 22.09
N GLU A 211 -0.01 1.53 21.27
CA GLU A 211 1.22 2.16 20.82
C GLU A 211 1.07 3.69 20.72
N PRO A 212 2.14 4.45 21.02
CA PRO A 212 2.17 5.88 20.75
C PRO A 212 1.96 6.15 19.26
N ILE A 213 1.29 7.26 18.95
CA ILE A 213 0.96 7.66 17.56
C ILE A 213 2.16 7.59 16.61
N LEU A 214 3.34 8.04 17.02
CA LEU A 214 4.54 8.04 16.18
C LEU A 214 5.04 6.62 15.89
N SER A 215 4.91 5.70 16.86
CA SER A 215 5.27 4.29 16.67
C SER A 215 4.31 3.63 15.68
N ALA A 216 3.02 3.77 15.91
CA ALA A 216 2.00 3.16 15.05
C ALA A 216 2.05 3.71 13.61
N ILE A 217 2.28 5.01 13.44
CA ILE A 217 2.49 5.62 12.12
C ILE A 217 3.79 5.12 11.49
N SER A 218 4.90 5.03 12.25
CA SER A 218 6.16 4.47 11.74
C SER A 218 5.96 3.05 11.21
N GLY A 219 5.22 2.21 11.93
CA GLY A 219 4.82 0.88 11.47
C GLY A 219 4.08 0.90 10.14
N LYS A 220 3.04 1.75 9.99
CA LYS A 220 2.29 1.92 8.73
C LYS A 220 3.19 2.39 7.58
N LEU A 221 4.12 3.31 7.84
CA LEU A 221 5.07 3.79 6.82
C LEU A 221 6.04 2.69 6.37
N LYS A 222 6.53 1.85 7.29
CA LYS A 222 7.33 0.66 6.93
C LYS A 222 6.54 -0.31 6.06
N MET A 223 5.26 -0.54 6.36
CA MET A 223 4.38 -1.36 5.50
C MET A 223 4.24 -0.75 4.10
N MET A 224 4.13 0.57 3.99
CA MET A 224 4.09 1.25 2.69
C MET A 224 5.42 1.08 1.93
N LEU A 225 6.56 1.12 2.60
CA LEU A 225 7.87 0.84 1.97
C LEU A 225 7.99 -0.62 1.53
N THR A 226 7.41 -1.57 2.28
CA THR A 226 7.30 -2.96 1.82
C THR A 226 6.46 -3.04 0.55
N GLN A 227 5.32 -2.36 0.51
CA GLN A 227 4.47 -2.35 -0.69
C GLN A 227 5.19 -1.69 -1.88
N LEU A 228 5.96 -0.61 -1.66
CA LEU A 228 6.81 -0.03 -2.70
C LEU A 228 7.83 -1.07 -3.21
N TYR A 229 8.48 -1.80 -2.31
CA TYR A 229 9.43 -2.85 -2.69
C TYR A 229 8.77 -3.94 -3.54
N LEU A 230 7.53 -4.34 -3.22
CA LEU A 230 6.74 -5.26 -4.04
C LEU A 230 6.37 -4.64 -5.40
N ASN A 231 6.00 -3.36 -5.44
CA ASN A 231 5.70 -2.66 -6.68
C ASN A 231 6.91 -2.61 -7.63
N LEU A 232 8.09 -2.25 -7.10
CA LEU A 232 9.32 -2.20 -7.88
C LEU A 232 9.77 -3.56 -8.41
N LYS A 233 9.43 -4.65 -7.71
CA LYS A 233 9.66 -6.02 -8.23
C LYS A 233 8.84 -6.33 -9.48
N ALA A 234 7.72 -5.65 -9.74
CA ALA A 234 6.99 -5.80 -10.99
C ALA A 234 7.76 -5.20 -12.18
N HIS A 235 8.68 -4.25 -11.92
CA HIS A 235 9.49 -3.57 -12.94
C HIS A 235 10.93 -4.11 -13.03
N ARG A 236 11.15 -5.40 -12.77
CA ARG A 236 12.50 -6.02 -12.84
C ARG A 236 13.20 -5.83 -14.18
N ASN A 237 12.43 -5.66 -15.25
CA ASN A 237 12.95 -5.49 -16.61
C ASN A 237 13.35 -4.03 -16.93
N CYS A 238 12.98 -3.07 -16.08
CA CYS A 238 13.42 -1.69 -16.20
C CYS A 238 14.88 -1.54 -15.72
N LYS A 239 15.62 -0.60 -16.32
CA LYS A 239 16.94 -0.26 -15.79
C LYS A 239 16.80 0.29 -14.37
N ALA A 240 17.65 -0.16 -13.47
CA ALA A 240 17.58 0.16 -12.04
C ALA A 240 17.64 1.69 -11.76
N ASP A 241 18.27 2.47 -12.63
CA ASP A 241 18.37 3.93 -12.57
C ASP A 241 17.24 4.68 -13.33
N GLN A 242 16.27 3.94 -13.87
CA GLN A 242 15.13 4.44 -14.66
C GLN A 242 13.82 3.79 -14.20
N LEU A 243 13.65 3.63 -12.88
CA LEU A 243 12.39 3.15 -12.34
C LEU A 243 11.28 4.18 -12.60
N PRO A 244 10.06 3.74 -12.91
CA PRO A 244 8.93 4.65 -13.05
C PRO A 244 8.52 5.25 -11.69
N ASP A 245 7.74 6.32 -11.73
CA ASP A 245 7.05 6.81 -10.54
C ASP A 245 6.11 5.73 -10.01
N GLN A 246 6.01 5.59 -8.70
CA GLN A 246 5.14 4.61 -8.06
C GLN A 246 4.28 5.25 -6.98
N GLU A 247 3.10 4.70 -6.79
CA GLU A 247 2.16 5.06 -5.74
C GLU A 247 1.94 3.88 -4.81
N VAL A 248 1.82 4.20 -3.52
CA VAL A 248 1.46 3.24 -2.50
C VAL A 248 0.29 3.79 -1.72
N PHE A 249 -0.76 2.99 -1.64
CA PHE A 249 -1.89 3.23 -0.76
C PHE A 249 -1.81 2.31 0.45
N LEU A 250 -2.35 2.74 1.59
CA LEU A 250 -2.58 1.88 2.75
C LEU A 250 -3.96 2.21 3.31
N LEU A 251 -4.75 1.17 3.57
CA LEU A 251 -6.04 1.31 4.27
C LEU A 251 -5.82 0.97 5.74
N GLY A 252 -6.21 1.88 6.62
CA GLY A 252 -6.07 1.72 8.05
C GLY A 252 -7.43 1.74 8.74
N MET A 253 -7.60 0.87 9.74
CA MET A 253 -8.76 0.90 10.62
C MET A 253 -8.37 1.00 12.09
N HIS A 254 -9.05 1.89 12.79
CA HIS A 254 -8.92 2.10 14.22
C HIS A 254 -10.33 2.06 14.82
N GLY A 255 -10.75 0.86 15.22
CA GLY A 255 -12.06 0.58 15.78
C GLY A 255 -13.10 0.67 14.67
N SER A 256 -13.88 1.75 14.68
CA SER A 256 -14.84 2.07 13.60
C SER A 256 -14.35 3.14 12.64
N ARG A 257 -13.16 3.69 12.86
CA ARG A 257 -12.61 4.79 12.06
C ARG A 257 -11.73 4.27 10.93
N LEU A 258 -12.10 4.56 9.70
CA LEU A 258 -11.32 4.28 8.49
C LEU A 258 -10.41 5.46 8.16
N HIS A 259 -9.19 5.20 7.73
CA HIS A 259 -8.33 6.22 7.13
C HIS A 259 -7.53 5.66 5.96
N ILE A 260 -7.21 6.53 5.00
CA ILE A 260 -6.48 6.17 3.78
C ILE A 260 -5.18 6.95 3.76
N PHE A 261 -4.07 6.25 3.59
CA PHE A 261 -2.75 6.83 3.34
C PHE A 261 -2.41 6.70 1.85
N ARG A 262 -1.72 7.70 1.31
CA ARG A 262 -1.06 7.64 0.01
C ARG A 262 0.35 8.21 0.12
N ALA A 263 1.29 7.50 -0.49
CA ALA A 263 2.64 7.98 -0.76
C ALA A 263 2.89 7.94 -2.26
N LEU A 264 3.52 9.00 -2.77
CA LEU A 264 4.05 9.05 -4.13
C LEU A 264 5.57 8.92 -4.04
N PHE A 265 6.12 8.00 -4.80
CA PHE A 265 7.55 7.73 -4.91
C PHE A 265 8.01 8.04 -6.33
N PRO A 266 8.53 9.25 -6.58
CA PRO A 266 9.10 9.59 -7.88
C PRO A 266 10.17 8.59 -8.29
N GLY A 267 10.19 8.22 -9.57
CA GLY A 267 11.09 7.20 -10.11
C GLY A 267 12.56 7.46 -9.80
N ILE A 268 12.97 8.73 -9.85
CA ILE A 268 14.32 9.17 -9.49
C ILE A 268 14.70 8.84 -8.03
N LYS A 269 13.75 9.00 -7.09
CA LYS A 269 13.99 8.72 -5.66
C LYS A 269 14.03 7.23 -5.41
N SER A 270 13.09 6.49 -6.02
CA SER A 270 13.05 5.04 -6.00
C SER A 270 14.35 4.43 -6.55
N SER A 271 14.86 4.94 -7.66
CA SER A 271 16.13 4.51 -8.25
C SER A 271 17.34 4.77 -7.35
N VAL A 272 17.39 5.90 -6.65
CA VAL A 272 18.47 6.18 -5.68
C VAL A 272 18.46 5.18 -4.54
N VAL A 273 17.27 4.86 -3.99
CA VAL A 273 17.14 3.84 -2.95
C VAL A 273 17.47 2.44 -3.50
N TRP A 274 17.06 2.14 -4.74
CA TRP A 274 17.19 0.80 -5.32
C TRP A 274 18.61 0.46 -5.79
N CYS A 275 19.35 1.41 -6.37
CA CYS A 275 20.66 1.17 -6.98
C CYS A 275 21.77 2.14 -6.55
N GLY A 276 21.48 3.09 -5.67
CA GLY A 276 22.44 4.09 -5.19
C GLY A 276 22.80 5.15 -6.22
N ARG A 277 22.13 5.17 -7.39
CA ARG A 277 22.42 6.09 -8.50
C ARG A 277 21.21 6.98 -8.76
N SER A 278 21.46 8.27 -8.92
CA SER A 278 20.53 9.20 -9.58
C SER A 278 21.01 9.38 -11.02
N SER A 279 20.18 9.08 -12.01
CA SER A 279 20.41 9.23 -13.46
C SER A 279 21.77 9.88 -13.84
N GLY A 280 22.81 9.06 -13.98
CA GLY A 280 24.12 9.44 -14.52
C GLY A 280 25.14 10.13 -13.58
N LYS A 281 24.84 10.36 -12.30
CA LYS A 281 25.86 10.79 -11.32
C LYS A 281 25.81 9.91 -10.08
N VAL A 282 26.96 9.33 -9.73
CA VAL A 282 27.17 8.67 -8.43
C VAL A 282 27.03 9.75 -7.35
N LEU A 283 26.12 9.56 -6.41
CA LEU A 283 26.04 10.37 -5.20
C LEU A 283 27.23 9.98 -4.32
N THR A 284 28.32 10.73 -4.42
CA THR A 284 29.47 10.55 -3.51
C THR A 284 29.04 10.99 -2.12
N GLU A 285 29.09 10.07 -1.15
CA GLU A 285 28.81 10.30 0.26
C GLU A 285 29.94 11.13 0.91
N ALA A 286 29.97 12.45 0.65
CA ALA A 286 30.67 13.44 1.46
C ALA A 286 30.40 14.84 0.87
N GLY A 287 29.47 15.59 1.46
CA GLY A 287 29.12 16.92 0.97
C GLY A 287 28.36 17.74 2.00
N THR A 288 28.97 17.97 3.16
CA THR A 288 28.56 19.01 4.10
C THR A 288 28.44 20.34 3.36
N SER A 289 27.25 20.92 3.40
CA SER A 289 26.89 22.32 3.17
C SER A 289 28.01 23.23 2.65
N THR A 290 27.94 23.58 1.36
CA THR A 290 28.33 24.94 0.92
C THR A 290 27.40 25.36 -0.20
N ALA A 291 26.70 26.47 0.05
CA ALA A 291 25.84 27.14 -0.91
C ALA A 291 26.65 27.52 -2.16
N GLN A 292 26.19 27.06 -3.34
CA GLN A 292 26.55 27.66 -4.60
C GLN A 292 25.28 28.03 -5.37
N THR A 293 25.02 29.33 -5.34
CA THR A 293 24.20 30.07 -6.29
C THR A 293 24.73 29.79 -7.70
N SER A 294 23.96 29.11 -8.53
CA SER A 294 24.15 29.15 -9.98
C SER A 294 22.82 29.34 -10.68
N THR A 295 22.82 30.38 -11.49
CA THR A 295 21.75 30.91 -12.32
C THR A 295 21.52 30.03 -13.55
N GLY A 296 20.24 29.75 -13.83
CA GLY A 296 19.71 29.62 -15.19
C GLY A 296 20.09 28.36 -15.98
N SER A 297 19.38 27.26 -15.73
CA SER A 297 19.10 26.22 -16.74
C SER A 297 17.83 25.49 -16.32
N ALA A 298 16.83 25.44 -17.20
CA ALA A 298 15.53 24.85 -16.95
C ALA A 298 15.63 23.38 -16.48
N SER A 299 15.28 23.12 -15.22
CA SER A 299 15.05 21.78 -14.68
C SER A 299 13.61 21.37 -14.99
N THR A 300 13.39 20.80 -16.17
CA THR A 300 12.17 20.06 -16.48
C THR A 300 12.30 18.66 -15.90
N GLY A 301 11.67 18.42 -14.76
CA GLY A 301 11.51 17.08 -14.17
C GLY A 301 11.63 17.13 -12.65
N THR A 302 10.76 16.37 -11.98
CA THR A 302 10.85 15.95 -10.56
C THR A 302 10.40 16.96 -9.50
N ASP A 303 9.18 17.51 -9.62
CA ASP A 303 8.50 18.17 -8.49
C ASP A 303 7.11 17.56 -8.22
N LEU A 304 6.95 16.27 -8.55
CA LEU A 304 5.66 15.58 -8.42
C LEU A 304 5.24 15.36 -6.97
N ASP A 305 6.20 15.28 -6.04
CA ASP A 305 5.93 15.15 -4.60
C ASP A 305 6.25 16.42 -3.80
N GLY A 306 6.86 17.45 -4.41
CA GLY A 306 7.20 18.73 -3.79
C GLY A 306 8.36 18.68 -2.79
N GLU A 307 9.08 17.55 -2.69
CA GLU A 307 10.16 17.37 -1.70
C GLU A 307 11.53 17.27 -2.41
N PRO A 308 12.46 18.23 -2.21
CA PRO A 308 13.73 18.25 -2.93
C PRO A 308 14.74 17.21 -2.43
N ASP A 309 14.59 16.72 -1.20
CA ASP A 309 15.46 15.69 -0.63
C ASP A 309 15.11 14.30 -1.22
N LEU A 310 16.09 13.66 -1.85
CA LEU A 310 15.96 12.35 -2.48
C LEU A 310 15.70 11.23 -1.48
N ARG A 311 16.07 11.42 -0.20
CA ARG A 311 15.80 10.46 0.89
C ARG A 311 14.58 10.82 1.72
N THR A 312 13.82 11.83 1.32
CA THR A 312 12.55 12.20 1.94
C THR A 312 11.41 11.91 0.98
N PHE A 313 10.39 11.20 1.45
CA PHE A 313 9.16 10.94 0.69
C PHE A 313 7.94 11.55 1.38
N ARG A 314 7.01 12.06 0.57
CA ARG A 314 5.77 12.68 1.04
C ARG A 314 4.69 11.63 1.23
N VAL A 315 4.01 11.70 2.38
CA VAL A 315 2.83 10.88 2.68
C VAL A 315 1.68 11.79 3.07
N VAL A 316 0.52 11.54 2.49
CA VAL A 316 -0.72 12.23 2.82
C VAL A 316 -1.72 11.22 3.36
N ALA A 317 -2.49 11.62 4.37
CA ALA A 317 -3.57 10.81 4.91
C ALA A 317 -4.87 11.60 4.94
N THR A 318 -6.00 10.92 4.72
CA THR A 318 -7.32 11.51 4.93
C THR A 318 -7.52 11.91 6.40
N HIS A 319 -8.63 12.56 6.71
CA HIS A 319 -9.15 12.48 8.08
C HIS A 319 -9.67 11.06 8.35
N GLU A 320 -9.96 10.77 9.61
CA GLU A 320 -10.57 9.53 10.04
C GLU A 320 -12.08 9.57 9.80
N TYR A 321 -12.61 8.65 8.99
CA TYR A 321 -14.03 8.49 8.73
C TYR A 321 -14.64 7.54 9.76
N ASP A 322 -15.52 8.02 10.64
CA ASP A 322 -16.29 7.16 11.51
C ASP A 322 -17.42 6.46 10.74
N LEU A 323 -17.32 5.14 10.53
CA LEU A 323 -18.30 4.39 9.74
C LEU A 323 -19.69 4.31 10.40
N TRP A 324 -19.79 4.67 11.68
CA TRP A 324 -21.07 4.83 12.38
C TRP A 324 -21.70 6.21 12.21
N ASP A 325 -20.98 7.20 11.67
CA ASP A 325 -21.55 8.48 11.26
C ASP A 325 -21.95 8.41 9.77
N ARG A 326 -23.14 8.91 9.47
CA ARG A 326 -23.70 8.84 8.12
C ARG A 326 -22.89 9.62 7.09
N SER A 327 -22.40 10.80 7.47
CA SER A 327 -21.67 11.68 6.56
C SER A 327 -20.28 11.15 6.27
N ASP A 328 -19.60 10.66 7.31
CA ASP A 328 -18.31 9.99 7.19
C ASP A 328 -18.41 8.67 6.44
N PHE A 329 -19.45 7.86 6.69
CA PHE A 329 -19.69 6.64 5.91
C PHE A 329 -19.83 6.94 4.41
N HIS A 330 -20.62 7.95 4.06
CA HIS A 330 -20.79 8.37 2.66
C HIS A 330 -19.45 8.84 2.06
N ALA A 331 -18.68 9.66 2.80
CA ALA A 331 -17.38 10.15 2.35
C ALA A 331 -16.36 9.01 2.18
N ALA A 332 -16.32 8.06 3.12
CA ALA A 332 -15.52 6.85 3.03
C ALA A 332 -15.89 5.99 1.83
N THR A 333 -17.18 5.76 1.60
CA THR A 333 -17.67 4.98 0.45
C THR A 333 -17.26 5.65 -0.85
N ARG A 334 -17.49 6.96 -0.98
CA ARG A 334 -17.06 7.76 -2.14
C ARG A 334 -15.56 7.63 -2.38
N ALA A 335 -14.74 7.75 -1.33
CA ALA A 335 -13.29 7.65 -1.42
C ALA A 335 -12.84 6.27 -1.89
N LEU A 336 -13.35 5.19 -1.28
CA LEU A 336 -12.99 3.81 -1.66
C LEU A 336 -13.44 3.48 -3.08
N VAL A 337 -14.66 3.88 -3.47
CA VAL A 337 -15.16 3.70 -4.85
C VAL A 337 -14.26 4.40 -5.85
N ALA A 338 -13.89 5.66 -5.59
CA ALA A 338 -13.00 6.42 -6.45
C ALA A 338 -11.60 5.76 -6.54
N LEU A 339 -11.07 5.29 -5.41
CA LEU A 339 -9.78 4.60 -5.35
C LEU A 339 -9.81 3.32 -6.18
N PHE A 340 -10.87 2.52 -6.09
CA PHE A 340 -11.02 1.30 -6.87
C PHE A 340 -11.16 1.58 -8.35
N MET A 341 -11.96 2.58 -8.74
CA MET A 341 -12.04 3.01 -10.13
C MET A 341 -10.69 3.50 -10.67
N TYR A 342 -9.91 4.21 -9.85
CA TYR A 342 -8.57 4.66 -10.21
C TYR A 342 -7.61 3.48 -10.39
N MET A 343 -7.58 2.53 -9.46
CA MET A 343 -6.74 1.33 -9.57
C MET A 343 -7.08 0.47 -10.81
N LEU A 344 -8.33 0.48 -11.25
CA LEU A 344 -8.78 -0.25 -12.45
C LEU A 344 -8.67 0.54 -13.76
N SER A 345 -8.09 1.75 -13.73
CA SER A 345 -8.09 2.67 -14.87
C SER A 345 -6.88 2.58 -15.80
N SER A 346 -5.89 1.75 -15.50
CA SER A 346 -4.53 1.73 -16.08
C SER A 346 -3.68 2.98 -15.83
N GLU A 347 -4.23 4.05 -15.25
CA GLU A 347 -3.49 5.26 -14.89
C GLU A 347 -2.82 5.18 -13.51
N ALA A 348 -3.23 4.19 -12.70
CA ALA A 348 -2.65 3.98 -11.37
C ALA A 348 -1.21 3.49 -11.48
N LYS A 349 -0.29 4.24 -10.87
CA LYS A 349 1.14 3.97 -10.83
C LYS A 349 1.51 2.89 -9.81
N ILE A 350 0.88 1.74 -9.90
CA ILE A 350 1.07 0.63 -8.96
C ILE A 350 1.62 -0.54 -9.75
N GLY A 351 2.89 -0.90 -9.51
CA GLY A 351 3.61 -1.86 -10.36
C GLY A 351 2.86 -3.13 -10.77
N PRO A 352 2.16 -3.86 -9.87
CA PRO A 352 1.37 -5.02 -10.29
C PRO A 352 0.17 -4.70 -11.18
N ILE A 353 -0.44 -3.51 -11.04
CA ILE A 353 -1.49 -3.01 -11.93
C ILE A 353 -0.89 -2.65 -13.28
N GLU A 354 0.24 -1.95 -13.30
CA GLU A 354 0.93 -1.58 -14.55
C GLU A 354 1.35 -2.82 -15.33
N ALA A 355 1.99 -3.80 -14.68
CA ALA A 355 2.35 -5.09 -15.28
C ALA A 355 1.13 -5.87 -15.79
N MET A 356 -0.02 -5.79 -15.10
CA MET A 356 -1.26 -6.40 -15.56
C MET A 356 -1.73 -5.78 -16.89
N PHE A 357 -1.78 -4.45 -16.96
CA PHE A 357 -2.27 -3.76 -18.15
C PHE A 357 -1.27 -3.79 -19.31
N GLU A 358 0.02 -4.00 -19.07
CA GLU A 358 1.00 -4.31 -20.12
C GLU A 358 0.69 -5.66 -20.79
N LEU A 359 0.32 -6.68 -20.00
CA LEU A 359 -0.05 -8.00 -20.51
C LEU A 359 -1.46 -8.02 -21.12
N PHE A 360 -2.38 -7.22 -20.58
CA PHE A 360 -3.78 -7.15 -20.98
C PHE A 360 -4.20 -5.69 -21.21
N PRO A 361 -3.75 -5.05 -22.32
CA PRO A 361 -4.06 -3.66 -22.58
C PRO A 361 -5.58 -3.45 -22.60
N PRO A 362 -6.10 -2.38 -21.98
CA PRO A 362 -7.52 -2.08 -22.02
C PRO A 362 -7.96 -2.03 -23.48
N ARG A 363 -9.06 -2.70 -23.81
CA ARG A 363 -9.69 -2.55 -25.13
C ARG A 363 -10.12 -1.10 -25.26
N LEU A 364 -9.24 -0.25 -25.79
CA LEU A 364 -9.62 1.09 -26.24
C LEU A 364 -10.84 0.89 -27.11
N ASN A 365 -11.90 1.66 -26.86
CA ASN A 365 -13.18 1.62 -27.58
C ASN A 365 -13.00 2.04 -29.06
N VAL A 366 -12.17 1.33 -29.81
CA VAL A 366 -12.19 1.29 -31.25
C VAL A 366 -13.33 0.37 -31.58
N ARG A 367 -14.39 0.95 -32.12
CA ARG A 367 -15.49 0.26 -32.79
C ARG A 367 -14.90 -0.48 -34.01
N ALA A 368 -14.17 -1.57 -33.78
CA ALA A 368 -13.49 -2.35 -34.79
C ALA A 368 -14.25 -3.65 -35.04
N GLU A 369 -14.46 -3.90 -36.32
CA GLU A 369 -15.26 -4.97 -36.89
C GLU A 369 -14.75 -6.36 -36.48
N LYS A 370 -15.68 -7.30 -36.30
CA LYS A 370 -15.57 -8.68 -35.78
C LYS A 370 -14.65 -9.64 -36.56
N THR A 371 -13.47 -9.21 -36.99
CA THR A 371 -12.52 -10.07 -37.72
C THR A 371 -11.14 -10.19 -37.06
N GLY A 372 -10.86 -9.45 -35.98
CA GLY A 372 -9.59 -9.50 -35.23
C GLY A 372 -9.48 -10.56 -34.12
N GLU A 373 -10.60 -11.04 -33.58
CA GLU A 373 -10.64 -11.85 -32.34
C GLU A 373 -9.76 -13.12 -32.41
N LYS A 374 -9.67 -13.78 -33.57
CA LYS A 374 -8.86 -15.01 -33.72
C LYS A 374 -7.35 -14.76 -33.82
N LYS A 375 -6.94 -13.56 -34.21
CA LYS A 375 -5.52 -13.21 -34.34
C LYS A 375 -4.96 -12.71 -33.01
N GLU A 376 -5.80 -12.09 -32.20
CA GLU A 376 -5.45 -11.58 -30.87
C GLU A 376 -5.40 -12.71 -29.83
N GLU A 377 -6.30 -13.71 -29.92
CA GLU A 377 -6.24 -14.91 -29.08
C GLU A 377 -4.92 -15.69 -29.30
N ALA A 378 -4.48 -15.80 -30.56
CA ALA A 378 -3.21 -16.45 -30.88
C ALA A 378 -1.98 -15.67 -30.38
N ILE A 379 -2.03 -14.33 -30.34
CA ILE A 379 -0.94 -13.51 -29.79
C ILE A 379 -0.89 -13.64 -28.26
N ALA A 380 -2.05 -13.62 -27.60
CA ALA A 380 -2.14 -13.80 -26.15
C ALA A 380 -1.67 -15.21 -25.71
N GLU A 381 -1.99 -16.24 -26.52
CA GLU A 381 -1.53 -17.61 -26.29
C GLU A 381 -0.01 -17.74 -26.47
N GLN A 382 0.56 -17.14 -27.51
CA GLN A 382 2.00 -17.16 -27.76
C GLN A 382 2.81 -16.42 -26.67
N VAL A 383 2.33 -15.25 -26.21
CA VAL A 383 2.95 -14.53 -25.08
C VAL A 383 2.82 -15.32 -23.78
N CYS A 384 1.74 -16.08 -23.59
CA CYS A 384 1.60 -16.96 -22.43
C CYS A 384 2.58 -18.14 -22.45
N GLU A 385 2.88 -18.72 -23.63
CA GLU A 385 3.87 -19.79 -23.78
C GLU A 385 5.28 -19.30 -23.45
N GLU A 386 5.71 -18.18 -24.03
CA GLU A 386 7.05 -17.60 -23.83
C GLU A 386 7.29 -17.26 -22.34
N TYR A 387 6.28 -16.72 -21.66
CA TYR A 387 6.34 -16.37 -20.24
C TYR A 387 6.14 -17.58 -19.29
N ASN A 388 5.75 -18.75 -19.80
CA ASN A 388 5.76 -19.98 -19.00
C ASN A 388 7.14 -20.63 -19.04
N GLU A 389 7.78 -20.68 -20.22
CA GLU A 389 9.14 -21.19 -20.40
C GLU A 389 10.14 -20.45 -19.50
N GLU A 390 10.15 -19.11 -19.48
CA GLU A 390 11.06 -18.34 -18.62
C GLU A 390 10.92 -18.68 -17.12
N THR A 391 9.71 -19.04 -16.68
CA THR A 391 9.46 -19.35 -15.27
C THR A 391 9.65 -20.81 -14.88
N GLU A 392 9.66 -21.71 -15.85
CA GLU A 392 10.15 -23.07 -15.65
C GLU A 392 11.68 -23.05 -15.53
N ASP A 393 12.38 -22.24 -16.32
CA ASP A 393 13.83 -22.04 -16.22
C ASP A 393 14.27 -21.44 -14.87
N GLU A 394 13.51 -20.46 -14.33
CA GLU A 394 13.76 -19.90 -12.99
C GLU A 394 13.52 -20.94 -11.87
N ALA A 395 12.49 -21.78 -12.01
CA ALA A 395 12.16 -22.82 -11.04
C ALA A 395 13.19 -23.96 -11.06
N GLU A 396 13.62 -24.41 -12.25
CA GLU A 396 14.69 -25.40 -12.40
C GLU A 396 16.02 -24.86 -11.88
N SER A 397 16.33 -23.58 -12.10
CA SER A 397 17.53 -22.94 -11.55
C SER A 397 17.51 -22.90 -10.01
N ALA A 398 16.35 -22.63 -9.41
CA ALA A 398 16.18 -22.63 -7.95
C ALA A 398 16.26 -24.05 -7.35
N GLU A 399 15.76 -25.05 -8.06
CA GLU A 399 15.81 -26.46 -7.64
C GLU A 399 17.22 -27.06 -7.79
N GLN A 400 17.96 -26.68 -8.84
CA GLN A 400 19.37 -27.05 -9.00
C GLN A 400 20.27 -26.44 -7.91
N LEU A 401 19.98 -25.21 -7.47
CA LEU A 401 20.66 -24.58 -6.32
C LEU A 401 20.37 -25.28 -4.99
N GLN A 402 19.18 -25.90 -4.83
CA GLN A 402 18.85 -26.70 -3.65
C GLN A 402 19.45 -28.11 -3.68
N HIS A 403 19.55 -28.73 -4.86
CA HIS A 403 20.06 -30.10 -4.99
C HIS A 403 21.59 -30.20 -5.16
N GLY A 404 22.28 -29.11 -5.50
CA GLY A 404 23.75 -29.06 -5.58
C GLY A 404 24.48 -29.01 -4.23
N GLY A 405 23.76 -28.80 -3.12
CA GLY A 405 24.34 -28.52 -1.81
C GLY A 405 24.15 -29.61 -0.76
N TRP A 406 24.37 -30.89 -1.09
CA TRP A 406 24.35 -31.94 -0.06
C TRP A 406 25.40 -33.03 -0.24
N TRP A 407 26.64 -32.70 0.11
CA TRP A 407 27.61 -33.65 0.68
C TRP A 407 28.53 -32.94 1.68
N GLY A 408 28.58 -33.46 2.92
CA GLY A 408 29.81 -33.49 3.70
C GLY A 408 30.01 -32.43 4.80
N LEU A 409 29.77 -32.87 6.03
CA LEU A 409 30.34 -32.41 7.31
C LEU A 409 31.71 -31.70 7.23
N GLY A 410 31.87 -30.61 7.99
CA GLY A 410 33.19 -30.17 8.49
C GLY A 410 33.25 -28.70 8.89
N ASP A 411 33.50 -28.46 10.18
CA ASP A 411 33.82 -27.19 10.86
C ASP A 411 34.35 -26.02 10.01
N GLY A 412 33.77 -24.83 10.25
CA GLY A 412 34.39 -23.54 9.90
C GLY A 412 33.38 -22.50 9.43
N TYR A 413 32.88 -21.66 10.35
CA TYR A 413 32.24 -20.40 9.96
C TYR A 413 33.30 -19.50 9.33
N GLY A 414 33.24 -19.38 8.01
CA GLY A 414 33.90 -18.34 7.23
C GLY A 414 32.87 -17.72 6.30
N ASP A 415 32.78 -16.38 6.36
CA ASP A 415 31.97 -15.53 5.49
C ASP A 415 31.99 -15.99 4.02
N PHE A 416 30.82 -16.09 3.41
CA PHE A 416 30.67 -16.28 1.97
C PHE A 416 30.00 -15.03 1.39
N ASP A 417 30.86 -14.07 1.03
CA ASP A 417 30.52 -12.89 0.24
C ASP A 417 30.08 -13.32 -1.17
N LEU A 418 28.79 -13.17 -1.46
CA LEU A 418 28.21 -13.47 -2.77
C LEU A 418 28.20 -12.25 -3.69
N PHE A 419 29.32 -11.50 -3.76
CA PHE A 419 29.55 -10.45 -4.77
C PHE A 419 31.06 -10.23 -4.98
N ALA A 420 31.70 -11.16 -5.69
CA ALA A 420 33.04 -10.97 -6.25
C ALA A 420 33.03 -11.38 -7.72
N ASP A 421 32.32 -10.62 -8.55
CA ASP A 421 32.55 -10.60 -10.00
C ASP A 421 32.13 -9.25 -10.59
N TYR A 422 32.98 -8.26 -10.35
CA TYR A 422 33.19 -7.14 -11.28
C TYR A 422 34.69 -7.06 -11.53
N GLY A 423 35.15 -7.90 -12.46
CA GLY A 423 36.50 -7.89 -12.99
C GLY A 423 36.71 -6.69 -13.91
N ASP A 424 37.70 -5.89 -13.52
CA ASP A 424 38.33 -4.80 -14.26
C ASP A 424 39.09 -5.35 -15.48
N GLU A 425 38.64 -5.02 -16.69
CA GLU A 425 39.43 -5.17 -17.92
C GLU A 425 39.43 -3.86 -18.71
N SER A 426 40.35 -2.95 -18.39
CA SER A 426 40.97 -2.10 -19.42
C SER A 426 42.28 -1.44 -18.95
N ALA A 427 43.39 -2.17 -19.02
CA ALA A 427 44.72 -1.55 -19.15
C ALA A 427 45.77 -2.54 -19.69
N SER A 428 45.97 -2.59 -21.00
CA SER A 428 47.30 -2.63 -21.63
C SER A 428 47.22 -2.73 -23.16
N LEU A 429 47.41 -1.59 -23.83
CA LEU A 429 48.38 -1.41 -24.91
C LEU A 429 48.71 0.08 -25.06
#